data_AF-A0A521TAQ0-F1
#
_entry.id   AF-A0A521TAQ0-F1
#
_cell.length_a   1.000
_cell.length_b   1.000
_cell.length_c   1.000
_cell.angle_alpha   90.00
_cell.angle_beta   90.00
_cell.angle_gamma   90.00
#
_symmetry.space_group_name_H-M   'P 1'
#
loop_
_entity.id
_entity.type
_entity.pdbx_description
1 polymer ?
#
loop_
_entity_poly.entity_id
_entity_poly.type
_entity_poly.pdbx_seq_one_letter_code
_entity_poly.pdbx_strand_id
1 'polypeptide(L)'
;MLTVAPTETLMNLPLFLSYQGAIIGKGFIAQIDARMKVLGRRDSSGTILIGVVPADVVASGADLDEAHSRLRDRIRGRLVEFARQEATFPAFEKAVRQFCESVDLDEERTWNKAVEVVRAQRDVALLGIPLVKAESEPFINITQKSAADLTPDLNEPPKVEPMSGAANVGLAAVA
;
A
#
# COMPACT_ATOMS: atom_id res chain seq x y z
N MET A 1 -20.82 16.29 -37.26
CA MET A 1 -20.81 16.57 -35.80
C MET A 1 -19.90 15.54 -35.15
N LEU A 2 -18.72 15.95 -34.68
CA LEU A 2 -17.84 15.09 -33.90
C LEU A 2 -18.34 15.12 -32.45
N THR A 3 -18.93 14.03 -31.99
CA THR A 3 -19.29 13.85 -30.59
C THR A 3 -17.98 13.69 -29.80
N VAL A 4 -17.55 14.75 -29.14
CA VAL A 4 -16.45 14.67 -28.17
C VAL A 4 -16.98 13.82 -27.02
N ALA A 5 -16.44 12.62 -26.86
CA ALA A 5 -16.74 11.77 -25.71
C ALA A 5 -16.47 12.57 -24.42
N PRO A 6 -17.30 12.41 -23.36
CA PRO A 6 -17.07 13.10 -22.11
C PRO A 6 -15.65 12.79 -21.64
N THR A 7 -14.86 13.84 -21.36
CA THR A 7 -13.54 13.72 -20.75
C THR A 7 -13.70 12.98 -19.44
N GLU A 8 -13.29 11.71 -19.40
CA GLU A 8 -13.36 10.91 -18.19
C GLU A 8 -12.57 11.62 -17.09
N THR A 9 -13.23 11.89 -15.97
CA THR A 9 -12.60 12.59 -14.86
C THR A 9 -11.74 11.60 -14.11
N LEU A 10 -10.42 11.65 -14.36
CA LEU A 10 -9.44 10.90 -13.59
C LEU A 10 -9.45 11.40 -12.14
N MET A 11 -9.81 10.54 -11.21
CA MET A 11 -9.75 10.82 -9.78
C MET A 11 -8.44 10.30 -9.20
N ASN A 12 -7.63 11.20 -8.63
CA ASN A 12 -6.44 10.84 -7.87
C ASN A 12 -6.80 10.69 -6.39
N LEU A 13 -6.43 9.55 -5.80
CA LEU A 13 -6.71 9.20 -4.41
C LEU A 13 -5.38 9.06 -3.66
N PRO A 14 -5.11 9.91 -2.66
CA PRO A 14 -3.96 9.73 -1.78
C PRO A 14 -4.31 8.64 -0.76
N LEU A 15 -3.56 7.53 -0.79
CA LEU A 15 -3.85 6.35 0.00
C LEU A 15 -2.63 5.95 0.85
N PHE A 16 -2.90 5.30 1.98
CA PHE A 16 -1.96 4.45 2.70
C PHE A 16 -2.36 3.00 2.56
N LEU A 17 -1.39 2.15 2.24
CA LEU A 17 -1.53 0.70 2.27
C LEU A 17 -0.85 0.15 3.52
N SER A 18 -1.57 -0.64 4.32
CA SER A 18 -1.03 -1.41 5.43
C SER A 18 -0.77 -2.85 5.00
N TYR A 19 0.48 -3.28 5.16
CA TYR A 19 0.93 -4.62 4.87
C TYR A 19 1.36 -5.31 6.16
N GLN A 20 0.84 -6.51 6.39
CA GLN A 20 1.32 -7.41 7.43
C GLN A 20 1.48 -8.80 6.84
N GLY A 21 2.59 -9.47 7.14
CA GLY A 21 2.81 -10.84 6.71
C GLY A 21 4.14 -11.42 7.17
N ALA A 22 4.20 -12.75 7.17
CA ALA A 22 5.43 -13.50 7.44
C ALA A 22 6.09 -13.94 6.12
N ILE A 23 7.41 -13.79 6.05
CA ILE A 23 8.25 -14.24 4.95
C ILE A 23 9.24 -15.27 5.47
N ILE A 24 9.26 -16.44 4.84
CA ILE A 24 10.20 -17.52 5.17
C ILE A 24 11.39 -17.40 4.21
N GLY A 25 12.57 -17.15 4.76
CA GLY A 25 13.83 -17.12 4.03
C GLY A 25 14.71 -18.33 4.32
N LYS A 26 15.97 -18.26 3.89
CA LYS A 26 16.97 -19.31 4.13
C LYS A 26 17.41 -19.30 5.59
N GLY A 27 16.76 -20.12 6.42
CA GLY A 27 17.12 -20.27 7.83
C GLY A 27 16.63 -19.14 8.74
N PHE A 28 15.69 -18.31 8.27
CA PHE A 28 15.03 -17.29 9.08
C PHE A 28 13.56 -17.16 8.72
N ILE A 29 12.78 -16.63 9.66
CA ILE A 29 11.41 -16.18 9.42
C ILE A 29 11.37 -14.70 9.79
N ALA A 30 10.81 -13.88 8.91
CA ALA A 30 10.66 -12.44 9.13
C ALA A 30 9.18 -12.08 9.18
N GLN A 31 8.73 -11.50 10.30
CA GLN A 31 7.46 -10.80 10.37
C GLN A 31 7.66 -9.38 9.85
N ILE A 32 6.77 -8.95 8.95
CA ILE A 32 6.77 -7.62 8.37
C ILE A 32 5.47 -6.94 8.74
N ASP A 33 5.58 -5.70 9.21
CA ASP A 33 4.49 -4.76 9.40
C ASP A 33 4.90 -3.42 8.78
N ALA A 34 4.10 -2.91 7.86
CA ALA A 34 4.44 -1.73 7.09
C ALA A 34 3.22 -0.88 6.77
N ARG A 35 3.46 0.44 6.70
CA ARG A 35 2.54 1.40 6.10
C ARG A 35 3.25 2.09 4.93
N MET A 36 2.65 1.98 3.76
CA MET A 36 3.21 2.43 2.48
C MET A 36 2.34 3.54 1.89
N LYS A 37 2.96 4.53 1.25
CA LYS A 37 2.23 5.57 0.50
C LYS A 37 1.88 5.06 -0.89
N VAL A 38 0.61 5.20 -1.28
CA VAL A 38 0.09 4.74 -2.56
C VAL A 38 -0.76 5.85 -3.18
N LEU A 39 -0.61 6.06 -4.49
CA LEU A 39 -1.51 6.90 -5.28
C LEU A 39 -2.49 5.99 -6.03
N GLY A 40 -3.78 6.16 -5.75
CA GLY A 40 -4.84 5.58 -6.56
C GLY A 40 -5.19 6.50 -7.72
N ARG A 41 -5.33 5.95 -8.92
CA ARG A 41 -5.87 6.62 -10.10
C ARG A 41 -7.08 5.84 -10.56
N ARG A 42 -8.24 6.50 -10.64
CA ARG A 42 -9.50 5.86 -11.02
C ARG A 42 -10.19 6.62 -12.14
N ASP A 43 -10.65 5.87 -13.13
CA ASP A 43 -11.50 6.33 -14.23
C ASP A 43 -12.60 5.29 -14.51
N SER A 44 -13.23 5.33 -15.70
CA SER A 44 -14.29 4.36 -16.05
C SER A 44 -13.75 2.96 -16.37
N SER A 45 -12.47 2.86 -16.71
CA SER A 45 -11.81 1.64 -17.16
C SER A 45 -11.28 0.78 -16.01
N GLY A 46 -11.10 1.39 -14.83
CA GLY A 46 -10.76 0.68 -13.61
C GLY A 46 -9.98 1.53 -12.61
N THR A 47 -9.22 0.84 -11.77
CA THR A 47 -8.37 1.46 -10.75
C THR A 47 -6.92 1.02 -10.92
N ILE A 48 -6.01 1.97 -10.90
CA ILE A 48 -4.57 1.75 -10.84
C ILE A 48 -4.07 2.23 -9.48
N LEU A 49 -3.30 1.41 -8.79
CA LEU A 49 -2.58 1.77 -7.58
C LEU A 49 -1.09 1.83 -7.89
N ILE A 50 -0.46 2.96 -7.57
CA ILE A 50 0.95 3.24 -7.81
C ILE A 50 1.62 3.46 -6.46
N GLY A 51 2.69 2.73 -6.20
CA GLY A 51 3.52 2.92 -5.02
C GLY A 51 4.26 4.25 -5.10
N VAL A 52 4.01 5.12 -4.13
CA VAL A 52 4.79 6.34 -3.93
C VAL A 52 6.00 6.00 -3.07
N VAL A 53 5.74 5.22 -2.00
CA VAL A 53 6.74 4.66 -1.09
C VAL A 53 6.26 3.26 -0.68
N PRO A 54 6.82 2.17 -1.22
CA PRO A 54 7.94 2.08 -2.18
C PRO A 54 7.55 2.51 -3.60
N ALA A 55 8.50 3.02 -4.38
CA ALA A 55 8.30 3.50 -5.76
C ALA A 55 8.03 2.40 -6.80
N ASP A 56 8.67 1.23 -6.62
CA ASP A 56 8.76 0.17 -7.64
C ASP A 56 7.57 -0.82 -7.59
N VAL A 57 6.36 -0.33 -7.30
CA VAL A 57 5.16 -1.17 -7.30
C VAL A 57 3.99 -0.47 -7.98
N VAL A 58 3.32 -1.20 -8.86
CA VAL A 58 2.10 -0.73 -9.52
C VAL A 58 1.17 -1.90 -9.71
N ALA A 59 -0.13 -1.74 -9.56
CA ALA A 59 -1.11 -2.77 -9.89
C ALA A 59 -2.39 -2.12 -10.41
N SER A 60 -3.13 -2.85 -11.25
CA SER A 60 -4.43 -2.40 -11.76
C SER A 60 -5.48 -3.49 -11.60
N GLY A 61 -6.73 -3.08 -11.44
CA GLY A 61 -7.91 -3.93 -11.33
C GLY A 61 -9.15 -3.23 -11.88
N ALA A 62 -10.24 -3.97 -12.06
CA ALA A 62 -11.53 -3.42 -12.47
C ALA A 62 -12.10 -2.47 -11.41
N ASP A 63 -11.77 -2.71 -10.14
CA ASP A 63 -12.09 -1.87 -9.01
C ASP A 63 -10.91 -1.73 -8.04
N LEU A 64 -11.15 -0.99 -6.95
CA LEU A 64 -10.15 -0.69 -5.94
C LEU A 64 -9.70 -1.94 -5.18
N ASP A 65 -10.63 -2.86 -4.88
CA ASP A 65 -10.34 -4.06 -4.08
C ASP A 65 -9.48 -5.04 -4.88
N GLU A 66 -9.78 -5.22 -6.17
CA GLU A 66 -8.96 -6.02 -7.07
C GLU A 66 -7.56 -5.41 -7.26
N ALA A 67 -7.48 -4.10 -7.48
CA ALA A 67 -6.20 -3.41 -7.59
C ALA A 67 -5.37 -3.53 -6.30
N HIS A 68 -6.01 -3.42 -5.13
CA HIS A 68 -5.40 -3.58 -3.82
C HIS A 68 -4.89 -5.00 -3.60
N SER A 69 -5.69 -6.03 -3.90
CA SER A 69 -5.26 -7.44 -3.80
C SER A 69 -4.03 -7.70 -4.67
N ARG A 70 -4.06 -7.26 -5.93
CA ARG A 70 -2.93 -7.43 -6.87
C ARG A 70 -1.69 -6.66 -6.43
N LEU A 71 -1.84 -5.47 -5.83
CA LEU A 71 -0.73 -4.71 -5.28
C LEU A 71 -0.07 -5.45 -4.11
N ARG A 72 -0.89 -5.99 -3.17
CA ARG A 72 -0.39 -6.80 -2.06
C ARG A 72 0.38 -8.03 -2.54
N ASP A 73 -0.11 -8.70 -3.58
CA ASP A 73 0.57 -9.85 -4.16
C ASP A 73 1.92 -9.47 -4.78
N ARG A 74 2.00 -8.31 -5.46
CA ARG A 74 3.27 -7.79 -5.99
C ARG A 74 4.28 -7.48 -4.88
N ILE A 75 3.84 -6.80 -3.82
CA ILE A 75 4.68 -6.52 -2.65
C ILE A 75 5.18 -7.83 -2.03
N ARG A 76 4.28 -8.79 -1.78
CA ARG A 76 4.64 -10.11 -1.26
C ARG A 76 5.63 -10.83 -2.16
N GLY A 77 5.41 -10.80 -3.48
CA GLY A 77 6.32 -11.40 -4.47
C GLY A 77 7.72 -10.83 -4.37
N ARG A 78 7.85 -9.51 -4.26
CA ARG A 78 9.14 -8.82 -4.10
C ARG A 78 9.85 -9.19 -2.80
N LEU A 79 9.11 -9.27 -1.69
CA LEU A 79 9.63 -9.70 -0.40
C LEU A 79 10.13 -11.17 -0.44
N VAL A 80 9.39 -12.06 -1.10
CA VAL A 80 9.83 -13.45 -1.32
C VAL A 80 11.07 -13.53 -2.18
N GLU A 81 11.21 -12.65 -3.18
CA GLU A 81 12.41 -12.58 -4.02
C GLU A 81 13.64 -12.19 -3.19
N PHE A 82 13.54 -11.16 -2.34
CA PHE A 82 14.63 -10.80 -1.42
C PHE A 82 14.99 -11.96 -0.49
N ALA A 83 14.00 -12.65 0.08
CA ALA A 83 14.25 -13.80 0.95
C ALA A 83 14.93 -14.99 0.24
N ARG A 84 14.78 -15.10 -1.09
CA ARG A 84 15.48 -16.09 -1.91
C ARG A 84 16.92 -15.67 -2.24
N GLN A 85 17.13 -14.39 -2.50
CA GLN A 85 18.44 -13.83 -2.87
C GLN A 85 19.36 -13.74 -1.65
N GLU A 86 18.83 -13.33 -0.50
CA GLU A 86 19.60 -13.11 0.71
C GLU A 86 19.76 -14.36 1.57
N ALA A 87 20.98 -14.60 2.05
CA ALA A 87 21.33 -15.79 2.82
C ALA A 87 21.07 -15.66 4.33
N THR A 88 20.88 -14.43 4.82
CA THR A 88 20.76 -14.14 6.25
C THR A 88 19.66 -13.11 6.51
N PHE A 89 19.10 -13.12 7.72
CA PHE A 89 18.09 -12.14 8.13
C PHE A 89 18.58 -10.69 8.02
N PRO A 90 19.79 -10.31 8.48
CA PRO A 90 20.25 -8.92 8.37
C PRO A 90 20.37 -8.43 6.92
N ALA A 91 20.77 -9.29 5.99
CA ALA A 91 20.86 -8.93 4.58
C ALA A 91 19.47 -8.77 3.95
N PHE A 92 18.54 -9.67 4.29
CA PHE A 92 17.13 -9.54 3.94
C PHE A 92 16.51 -8.24 4.48
N GLU A 93 16.70 -7.97 5.78
CA GLU A 93 16.18 -6.77 6.43
C GLU A 93 16.66 -5.50 5.71
N LYS A 94 17.95 -5.44 5.40
CA LYS A 94 18.54 -4.32 4.66
C LYS A 94 17.88 -4.14 3.28
N ALA A 95 17.69 -5.22 2.51
CA ALA A 95 17.07 -5.16 1.20
C ALA A 95 15.61 -4.68 1.26
N VAL A 96 14.84 -5.18 2.24
CA VAL A 96 13.45 -4.75 2.44
C VAL A 96 13.37 -3.28 2.85
N ARG A 97 14.25 -2.82 3.76
CA ARG A 97 14.30 -1.39 4.14
C ARG A 97 14.62 -0.50 2.94
N GLN A 98 15.63 -0.86 2.15
CA GLN A 98 15.98 -0.11 0.93
C GLN A 98 14.82 -0.06 -0.07
N PHE A 99 14.09 -1.16 -0.24
CA PHE A 99 12.88 -1.18 -1.05
C PHE A 99 11.83 -0.22 -0.49
N CYS A 100 11.50 -0.30 0.80
CA CYS A 100 10.51 0.56 1.45
C CYS A 100 10.92 2.03 1.57
N GLU A 101 12.20 2.37 1.43
CA GLU A 101 12.72 3.75 1.41
C GLU A 101 12.77 4.35 0.00
N SER A 102 12.49 3.55 -1.04
CA SER A 102 12.43 4.07 -2.41
C SER A 102 11.22 5.00 -2.59
N VAL A 103 11.46 6.21 -3.10
CA VAL A 103 10.43 7.24 -3.31
C VAL A 103 10.35 7.62 -4.78
N ASP A 104 9.15 7.62 -5.34
CA ASP A 104 8.88 8.26 -6.63
C ASP A 104 8.52 9.73 -6.36
N LEU A 105 9.44 10.65 -6.70
CA LEU A 105 9.27 12.07 -6.39
C LEU A 105 8.18 12.75 -7.23
N ASP A 106 7.84 12.21 -8.40
CA ASP A 106 6.78 12.78 -9.24
C ASP A 106 5.41 12.29 -8.76
N GLU A 107 5.32 11.01 -8.38
CA GLU A 107 4.13 10.47 -7.73
C GLU A 107 3.92 11.03 -6.32
N GLU A 108 4.99 11.34 -5.57
CA GLU A 108 4.88 12.01 -4.27
C GLU A 108 4.29 13.41 -4.39
N ARG A 109 4.73 14.20 -5.39
CA ARG A 109 4.11 15.50 -5.68
C ARG A 109 2.63 15.35 -6.05
N THR A 110 2.29 14.32 -6.81
CA THR A 110 0.91 14.06 -7.23
C THR A 110 0.05 13.64 -6.04
N TRP A 111 0.60 12.81 -5.15
CA TRP A 111 -0.02 12.39 -3.91
C TRP A 111 -0.30 13.58 -2.99
N ASN A 112 0.67 14.48 -2.79
CA ASN A 112 0.48 15.68 -1.97
C ASN A 112 -0.61 16.60 -2.53
N LYS A 113 -0.66 16.80 -3.86
CA LYS A 113 -1.76 17.54 -4.50
C LYS A 113 -3.11 16.86 -4.30
N ALA A 114 -3.15 15.52 -4.39
CA ALA A 114 -4.37 14.78 -4.16
C ALA A 114 -4.85 14.94 -2.71
N VAL A 115 -3.95 15.00 -1.72
CA VAL A 115 -4.31 15.31 -0.32
C VAL A 115 -5.00 16.66 -0.20
N GLU A 116 -4.49 17.71 -0.85
CA GLU A 116 -5.11 19.03 -0.84
C GLU A 116 -6.53 19.00 -1.42
N VAL A 117 -6.73 18.26 -2.52
CA VAL A 117 -8.05 18.07 -3.15
C VAL A 117 -9.01 17.34 -2.22
N VAL A 118 -8.57 16.24 -1.60
CA VAL A 118 -9.40 15.46 -0.67
C VAL A 118 -9.79 16.29 0.55
N ARG A 119 -8.86 17.06 1.12
CA ARG A 119 -9.10 18.02 2.21
C ARG A 119 -10.16 19.05 1.85
N ALA A 120 -10.12 19.56 0.63
CA ALA A 120 -11.05 20.57 0.15
C ALA A 120 -12.44 19.99 -0.18
N GLN A 121 -12.52 18.76 -0.69
CA GLN A 121 -13.72 18.25 -1.34
C GLN A 121 -14.57 17.26 -0.51
N ARG A 122 -14.08 16.67 0.59
CA ARG A 122 -14.81 15.71 1.47
C ARG A 122 -15.48 14.48 0.79
N ASP A 123 -15.51 14.39 -0.54
CA ASP A 123 -16.21 13.34 -1.32
C ASP A 123 -15.58 11.94 -1.20
N VAL A 124 -14.40 11.81 -0.61
CA VAL A 124 -13.72 10.52 -0.42
C VAL A 124 -14.45 9.60 0.55
N ALA A 125 -15.28 10.15 1.44
CA ALA A 125 -16.15 9.37 2.30
C ALA A 125 -17.11 8.44 1.51
N LEU A 126 -17.42 8.79 0.25
CA LEU A 126 -18.30 8.01 -0.63
C LEU A 126 -17.68 6.68 -1.09
N LEU A 127 -16.36 6.51 -0.96
CA LEU A 127 -15.67 5.28 -1.35
C LEU A 127 -15.68 4.21 -0.24
N GLY A 128 -16.23 4.52 0.94
CA GLY A 128 -16.27 3.56 2.06
C GLY A 128 -14.88 3.18 2.60
N ILE A 129 -13.87 4.02 2.37
CA ILE A 129 -12.49 3.79 2.80
C ILE A 129 -12.25 4.57 4.11
N PRO A 130 -11.60 3.97 5.12
CA PRO A 130 -11.18 4.69 6.32
C PRO A 130 -10.35 5.93 6.00
N LEU A 131 -10.56 7.01 6.75
CA LEU A 131 -9.74 8.22 6.67
C LEU A 131 -8.61 8.19 7.71
N VAL A 132 -7.41 8.55 7.29
CA VAL A 132 -6.23 8.75 8.15
C VAL A 132 -5.57 10.08 7.83
N LYS A 133 -4.84 10.64 8.80
CA LYS A 133 -4.14 11.92 8.64
C LYS A 133 -3.01 11.80 7.63
N ALA A 134 -2.87 12.78 6.74
CA ALA A 134 -1.77 12.84 5.77
C ALA A 134 -0.38 12.88 6.39
N GLU A 135 -0.29 13.42 7.60
CA GLU A 135 0.94 13.53 8.38
C GLU A 135 1.34 12.19 9.01
N SER A 136 0.54 11.13 8.83
CA SER A 136 0.93 9.79 9.28
C SER A 136 2.17 9.34 8.50
N GLU A 137 3.27 9.04 9.20
CA GLU A 137 4.49 8.63 8.53
C GLU A 137 4.37 7.19 7.99
N PRO A 138 4.87 6.90 6.78
CA PRO A 138 5.11 5.54 6.34
C PRO A 138 6.16 4.90 7.25
N PHE A 139 6.02 3.60 7.52
CA PHE A 139 6.95 2.88 8.38
C PHE A 139 7.16 1.45 7.88
N ILE A 140 8.26 0.85 8.31
CA ILE A 140 8.58 -0.55 8.08
C ILE A 140 9.22 -1.16 9.34
N ASN A 141 8.53 -2.13 9.92
CA ASN A 141 8.99 -2.95 11.03
C ASN A 141 9.24 -4.36 10.51
N ILE A 142 10.46 -4.86 10.73
CA ILE A 142 10.89 -6.20 10.33
C ILE A 142 11.44 -6.88 11.58
N THR A 143 10.84 -7.99 11.96
CA THR A 143 11.23 -8.72 13.17
C THR A 143 11.53 -10.16 12.82
N GLN A 144 12.72 -10.64 13.19
CA GLN A 144 13.04 -12.05 13.08
C GLN A 144 12.21 -12.84 14.09
N LYS A 145 11.58 -13.92 13.64
CA LYS A 145 10.79 -14.84 14.46
C LYS A 145 11.44 -16.22 14.48
N SER A 146 11.23 -16.95 15.57
CA SER A 146 11.49 -18.39 15.62
C SER A 146 10.23 -19.15 15.19
N ALA A 147 10.39 -20.44 14.86
CA ALA A 147 9.25 -21.29 14.53
C ALA A 147 8.24 -21.42 15.68
N ALA A 148 8.69 -21.27 16.93
CA ALA A 148 7.83 -21.33 18.12
C ALA A 148 6.95 -20.07 18.27
N ASP A 149 7.33 -18.95 17.63
CA ASP A 149 6.58 -17.70 17.69
C ASP A 149 5.49 -17.60 16.62
N LEU A 150 5.33 -18.64 15.78
CA LEU A 150 4.36 -18.65 14.70
C LEU A 150 2.97 -19.01 15.21
N THR A 151 2.08 -18.01 15.23
CA THR A 151 0.65 -18.20 15.50
C THR A 151 -0.18 -17.85 14.26
N PRO A 152 -1.39 -18.41 14.11
CA PRO A 152 -2.31 -18.05 13.03
C PRO A 152 -2.59 -16.53 12.94
N ASP A 153 -2.61 -15.85 14.09
CA ASP A 153 -2.88 -14.41 14.22
C ASP A 153 -1.85 -13.55 13.47
N LEU A 154 -0.65 -14.08 13.18
CA LEU A 154 0.35 -13.37 12.38
C LEU A 154 -0.09 -13.15 10.93
N ASN A 155 -1.09 -13.91 10.46
CA ASN A 155 -1.72 -13.75 9.14
C ASN A 155 -2.92 -12.81 9.16
N GLU A 156 -3.37 -12.34 10.34
CA GLU A 156 -4.45 -11.38 10.42
C GLU A 156 -3.96 -10.00 9.92
N PRO A 157 -4.78 -9.28 9.13
CA PRO A 157 -4.44 -7.91 8.75
C PRO A 157 -4.41 -6.99 9.98
N PRO A 158 -3.57 -5.94 9.98
CA PRO A 158 -3.42 -5.08 11.14
C PRO A 158 -4.74 -4.36 11.40
N LYS A 159 -5.16 -4.31 12.66
CA LYS A 159 -6.35 -3.55 13.07
C LYS A 159 -6.08 -2.07 12.85
N VAL A 160 -6.60 -1.52 11.75
CA VAL A 160 -6.60 -0.08 11.52
C VAL A 160 -7.61 0.51 12.51
N GLU A 161 -7.19 1.32 13.48
CA GLU A 161 -8.12 2.12 14.27
C GLU A 161 -8.74 3.18 13.34
N PRO A 162 -10.02 3.04 12.93
CA PRO A 162 -10.61 3.97 11.98
C PRO A 162 -11.10 5.22 12.71
N MET A 163 -10.88 6.41 12.16
CA MET A 163 -11.53 7.62 12.65
C MET A 163 -13.04 7.68 12.33
N SER A 164 -13.56 6.78 11.48
CA SER A 164 -14.99 6.52 11.27
C SER A 164 -15.10 5.25 10.40
N GLY A 165 -16.02 4.36 10.76
CA GLY A 165 -16.04 2.96 10.30
C GLY A 165 -16.31 2.74 8.82
N ALA A 166 -15.50 1.85 8.23
CA ALA A 166 -15.87 0.84 7.24
C ALA A 166 -14.67 -0.11 7.02
N ALA A 167 -14.95 -1.39 6.77
CA ALA A 167 -14.00 -2.48 6.77
C ALA A 167 -13.32 -2.67 5.40
N ASN A 168 -12.24 -1.94 5.16
CA ASN A 168 -11.23 -2.38 4.20
C ASN A 168 -9.88 -2.42 4.92
N VAL A 169 -9.59 -3.59 5.48
CA VAL A 169 -8.48 -3.81 6.42
C VAL A 169 -7.16 -3.83 5.65
N GLY A 170 -6.63 -2.64 5.35
CA GLY A 170 -5.34 -2.49 4.68
C GLY A 170 -5.21 -1.28 3.76
N LEU A 171 -6.27 -0.53 3.49
CA LEU A 171 -6.19 0.68 2.67
C LEU A 171 -6.95 1.83 3.34
N ALA A 172 -6.31 2.98 3.48
CA ALA A 172 -6.91 4.17 4.06
C ALA A 172 -6.69 5.37 3.16
N ALA A 173 -7.72 6.17 2.96
CA ALA A 173 -7.60 7.43 2.24
C ALA A 173 -7.14 8.54 3.17
N VAL A 174 -6.50 9.54 2.58
CA VAL A 174 -5.77 10.54 3.32
C VAL A 174 -6.48 11.88 3.30
N ALA A 175 -6.70 12.44 4.50
CA ALA A 175 -7.31 13.75 4.73
C ALA A 175 -6.49 14.63 5.67
#